data_AF-A0A949FNP5-F1
#
_entry.id   AF-A0A949FNP5-F1
#
_cell.length_a   1.000
_cell.length_b   1.000
_cell.length_c   1.000
_cell.angle_alpha   90.00
_cell.angle_beta   90.00
_cell.angle_gamma   90.00
#
_symmetry.space_group_name_H-M   'P 1'
#
loop_
_entity.id
_entity.type
_entity.pdbx_description
1 polymer ?
#
loop_
_entity_poly.entity_id
_entity_poly.type
_entity_poly.pdbx_seq_one_letter_code
_entity_poly.pdbx_strand_id
1 'polypeptide(L)'
;MLSSFYPVAAGRVSDASARTRSLYQVQAGKIAMQQLETQLSTGQQFQLPSEDPAAAIRVIGIQRELEFKTQTLRNLDSAQGYLNVTETNLGNVQDLMTELRGLGLEATGNVVGDAERTGWINQIDASIDRLMAVANSKYLDRYIFSGGSVGTPTVQKGREGVRFTGNEMNLLGIADVGDYIAHNVTGQKAMGLISQGVVGRVDLNPVAISTTRLSDLNRGDGISPGAIQFSDGTNQVTLDLANSEFLEDVLTKVNGNVSLGGRDISLSLSNGVLVANYADGNPGTLRITDVGTGRAATDLGIATSGPLPSLPITSGPLHPWLRTTTQLTQLNDGAGFNWGEGIQIQQGDQLYSINFSGVGTIEDIIGRIHRSGASVVADISPDGRGLRIRST
;
A
#
# COMPACT_ATOMS: atom_id res chain seq x y z
N MET A 1 -17.76 25.85 -89.21
CA MET A 1 -18.26 27.23 -89.02
C MET A 1 -17.67 27.77 -87.71
N LEU A 2 -17.12 28.97 -87.65
CA LEU A 2 -15.70 29.24 -87.90
C LEU A 2 -14.92 29.11 -86.58
N SER A 3 -14.17 28.03 -86.39
CA SER A 3 -13.22 27.86 -85.29
C SER A 3 -11.83 28.28 -85.75
N SER A 4 -11.36 29.43 -85.26
CA SER A 4 -10.01 29.93 -85.53
C SER A 4 -9.01 29.20 -84.64
N PHE A 5 -8.21 28.32 -85.23
CA PHE A 5 -7.03 27.74 -84.59
C PHE A 5 -5.90 28.76 -84.61
N TYR A 6 -5.60 29.36 -83.47
CA TYR A 6 -4.30 29.99 -83.27
C TYR A 6 -3.33 28.90 -82.77
N PRO A 7 -2.21 28.62 -83.46
CA PRO A 7 -1.16 27.83 -82.86
C PRO A 7 -0.68 28.62 -81.63
N VAL A 8 -0.72 28.00 -80.45
CA VAL A 8 0.08 28.52 -79.33
C VAL A 8 1.51 28.42 -79.81
N ALA A 9 2.12 29.56 -80.15
CA ALA A 9 3.54 29.62 -80.42
C ALA A 9 4.22 29.02 -79.19
N ALA A 10 4.83 27.84 -79.35
CA ALA A 10 5.69 27.28 -78.34
C ALA A 10 6.84 28.28 -78.18
N GLY A 11 6.68 29.21 -77.24
CA GLY A 11 7.74 30.15 -76.88
C GLY A 11 8.96 29.29 -76.61
N ARG A 12 10.02 29.49 -77.39
CA ARG A 12 11.24 28.69 -77.34
C ARG A 12 11.69 28.59 -75.88
N VAL A 13 11.40 27.46 -75.24
CA VAL A 13 12.04 27.11 -73.98
C VAL A 13 13.51 26.98 -74.31
N SER A 14 14.35 27.77 -73.65
CA SER A 14 15.78 27.72 -73.91
C SER A 14 16.25 26.26 -73.74
N ASP A 15 17.11 25.79 -74.64
CA ASP A 15 17.67 24.42 -74.56
C ASP A 15 18.29 24.18 -73.16
N ALA A 16 18.88 25.22 -72.57
CA ALA A 16 19.32 25.22 -71.18
C ALA A 16 18.18 24.89 -70.17
N SER A 17 17.02 25.52 -70.28
CA SER A 17 15.85 25.24 -69.41
C SER A 17 15.25 23.84 -69.62
N ALA A 18 15.37 23.27 -70.83
CA ALA A 18 14.94 21.89 -71.11
C ALA A 18 15.91 20.86 -70.52
N ARG A 19 17.22 21.07 -70.70
CA ARG A 19 18.29 20.24 -70.11
C ARG A 19 18.25 20.26 -68.59
N THR A 20 18.08 21.42 -67.97
CA THR A 20 17.97 21.55 -66.51
C THR A 20 16.77 20.78 -65.96
N ARG A 21 15.60 20.85 -66.61
CA ARG A 21 14.42 20.06 -66.20
C ARG A 21 14.64 18.56 -66.37
N SER A 22 15.28 18.12 -67.45
CA SER A 22 15.63 16.71 -67.66
C SER A 22 16.61 16.22 -66.60
N LEU A 23 17.63 17.00 -66.24
CA LEU A 23 18.56 16.67 -65.17
C LEU A 23 17.86 16.57 -63.81
N TYR A 24 16.95 17.49 -63.49
CA TYR A 24 16.12 17.40 -62.28
C TYR A 24 15.25 16.15 -62.26
N GLN A 25 14.63 15.76 -63.38
CA GLN A 25 13.83 14.54 -63.49
C GLN A 25 14.68 13.27 -63.31
N VAL A 26 15.86 13.21 -63.93
CA VAL A 26 16.79 12.09 -63.76
C VAL A 26 17.28 12.00 -62.31
N GLN A 27 17.59 13.14 -61.70
CA GLN A 27 18.02 13.18 -60.30
C GLN A 27 16.89 12.73 -59.36
N ALA A 28 15.65 13.17 -59.59
CA ALA A 28 14.49 12.72 -58.82
C ALA A 28 14.24 11.22 -58.99
N GLY A 29 14.37 10.69 -60.22
CA GLY A 29 14.24 9.26 -60.49
C GLY A 29 15.31 8.42 -59.79
N LYS A 30 16.57 8.88 -59.76
CA LYS A 30 17.66 8.22 -59.03
C LYS A 30 17.38 8.14 -57.52
N ILE A 31 16.89 9.23 -56.92
CA ILE A 31 16.54 9.26 -55.50
C ILE A 31 15.41 8.26 -55.20
N ALA A 32 14.37 8.23 -56.03
CA ALA A 32 13.26 7.29 -55.88
C ALA A 32 13.71 5.82 -56.01
N MET A 33 14.62 5.51 -56.95
CA MET A 33 15.21 4.17 -57.07
C MET A 33 16.01 3.78 -55.84
N GLN A 34 16.86 4.69 -55.32
CA GLN A 34 17.64 4.44 -54.10
C GLN A 34 16.74 4.19 -52.89
N GLN A 35 15.63 4.92 -52.76
CA GLN A 35 14.63 4.69 -51.72
C GLN A 35 13.98 3.30 -51.86
N LEU A 36 13.56 2.91 -53.08
CA LEU A 36 13.00 1.57 -53.31
C LEU A 36 14.00 0.46 -53.02
N GLU A 37 15.25 0.60 -53.46
CA GLU A 37 16.33 -0.35 -53.14
C GLU A 37 16.52 -0.50 -51.62
N THR A 38 16.44 0.61 -50.89
CA THR A 38 16.53 0.63 -49.43
C THR A 38 15.33 -0.05 -48.76
N GLN A 39 14.12 0.21 -49.23
CA GLN A 39 12.90 -0.45 -48.75
C GLN A 39 12.92 -1.97 -49.04
N LEU A 40 13.41 -2.36 -50.22
CA LEU A 40 13.61 -3.77 -50.59
C LEU A 40 14.66 -4.45 -49.71
N SER A 41 15.75 -3.76 -49.41
CA SER A 41 16.82 -4.32 -48.56
C SER A 41 16.44 -4.42 -47.09
N THR A 42 15.65 -3.48 -46.56
CA THR A 42 15.27 -3.47 -45.14
C THR A 42 13.91 -4.09 -44.84
N GLY A 43 13.05 -4.23 -45.86
CA GLY A 43 11.66 -4.61 -45.69
C GLY A 43 10.79 -3.53 -45.01
N GLN A 44 11.34 -2.35 -44.75
CA GLN A 44 10.63 -1.25 -44.09
C GLN A 44 10.10 -0.27 -45.12
N GLN A 45 8.86 0.20 -44.93
CA GLN A 45 8.21 1.16 -45.83
C GLN A 45 8.85 2.56 -45.75
N PHE A 46 9.35 2.96 -44.58
CA PHE A 46 10.05 4.22 -44.35
C PHE A 46 11.13 4.02 -43.29
N GLN A 47 12.21 4.80 -43.35
CA GLN A 47 13.32 4.74 -42.39
C GLN A 47 13.35 5.95 -41.48
N LEU A 48 12.90 7.10 -41.97
CA LEU A 48 12.97 8.37 -41.27
C LEU A 48 11.56 8.82 -40.88
N PRO A 49 11.35 9.33 -39.65
CA PRO A 49 10.06 9.90 -39.25
C PRO A 49 9.57 11.03 -40.16
N SER A 50 10.47 11.71 -40.87
CA SER A 50 10.15 12.76 -41.83
C SER A 50 9.49 12.27 -43.12
N GLU A 51 9.61 10.98 -43.46
CA GLU A 51 9.07 10.41 -44.70
C GLU A 51 7.54 10.18 -44.60
N ASP A 52 7.05 9.78 -43.43
CA ASP A 52 5.63 9.77 -43.08
C ASP A 52 5.46 10.02 -41.57
N PRO A 53 5.30 11.29 -41.15
CA PRO A 53 5.17 11.62 -39.73
C PRO A 53 3.98 10.95 -39.05
N ALA A 54 2.86 10.73 -39.76
CA ALA A 54 1.66 10.13 -39.20
C ALA A 54 1.84 8.64 -38.96
N ALA A 55 2.44 7.91 -39.89
CA ALA A 55 2.80 6.51 -39.72
C ALA A 55 3.92 6.33 -38.68
N ALA A 56 4.93 7.21 -38.68
CA ALA A 56 6.03 7.15 -37.73
C ALA A 56 5.56 7.26 -36.28
N ILE A 57 4.63 8.17 -35.95
CA ILE A 57 4.06 8.28 -34.60
C ILE A 57 3.40 6.97 -34.16
N ARG A 58 2.64 6.32 -35.07
CA ARG A 58 1.99 5.03 -34.77
C ARG A 58 3.02 3.92 -34.55
N VAL A 59 4.03 3.84 -35.41
CA VAL A 59 5.11 2.84 -35.30
C VAL A 59 5.88 3.01 -34.00
N ILE A 60 6.24 4.24 -33.62
CA ILE A 60 6.92 4.53 -32.35
C ILE A 60 6.06 4.10 -31.16
N GLY A 61 4.74 4.36 -31.20
CA GLY A 61 3.80 3.91 -30.18
C GLY A 61 3.80 2.39 -30.02
N ILE A 62 3.70 1.66 -31.13
CA ILE A 62 3.71 0.19 -31.16
C ILE A 62 5.07 -0.36 -30.71
N GLN A 63 6.18 0.24 -31.14
CA GLN A 63 7.53 -0.17 -30.72
C GLN A 63 7.71 -0.03 -29.21
N ARG A 64 7.26 1.09 -28.64
CA ARG A 64 7.29 1.30 -27.19
C ARG A 64 6.43 0.27 -26.45
N GLU A 65 5.25 -0.03 -26.96
CA GLU A 65 4.38 -1.07 -26.40
C GLU A 65 5.04 -2.46 -26.48
N LEU A 66 5.67 -2.80 -27.61
CA LEU A 66 6.37 -4.05 -27.81
C LEU A 66 7.58 -4.19 -26.87
N GLU A 67 8.38 -3.14 -26.71
CA GLU A 67 9.51 -3.10 -25.78
C GLU A 67 9.04 -3.29 -24.34
N PHE A 68 7.95 -2.59 -23.96
CA PHE A 68 7.34 -2.75 -22.64
C PHE A 68 6.86 -4.20 -22.42
N LYS A 69 6.11 -4.78 -23.35
CA LYS A 69 5.65 -6.18 -23.26
C LYS A 69 6.81 -7.17 -23.22
N THR A 70 7.89 -6.92 -23.97
CA THR A 70 9.10 -7.76 -23.95
C THR A 70 9.82 -7.69 -22.60
N GLN A 71 9.87 -6.51 -21.96
CA GLN A 71 10.39 -6.38 -20.60
C GLN A 71 9.48 -7.09 -19.59
N THR A 72 8.17 -6.96 -19.73
CA THR A 72 7.18 -7.64 -18.88
C THR A 72 7.31 -9.15 -18.95
N LEU A 73 7.44 -9.74 -20.15
CA LEU A 73 7.67 -11.19 -20.30
C LEU A 73 8.93 -11.63 -19.55
N ARG A 74 10.04 -10.88 -19.66
CA ARG A 74 11.27 -11.16 -18.90
C ARG A 74 11.08 -11.07 -17.38
N ASN A 75 10.24 -10.14 -16.91
CA ASN A 75 9.91 -10.03 -15.48
C ASN A 75 9.09 -11.25 -15.03
N LEU A 76 8.11 -11.68 -15.82
CA LEU A 76 7.27 -12.85 -15.53
C LEU A 76 8.09 -14.15 -15.54
N ASP A 77 9.00 -14.32 -16.50
CA ASP A 77 9.92 -15.47 -16.52
C ASP A 77 10.81 -15.51 -15.27
N SER A 78 11.30 -14.34 -14.84
CA SER A 78 12.10 -14.23 -13.61
C SER A 78 11.29 -14.57 -12.36
N ALA A 79 10.03 -14.09 -12.30
CA ALA A 79 9.09 -14.41 -11.23
C ALA A 79 8.76 -15.90 -11.19
N GLN A 80 8.52 -16.53 -12.35
CA GLN A 80 8.27 -17.97 -12.44
C GLN A 80 9.48 -18.78 -11.94
N GLY A 81 10.69 -18.39 -12.32
CA GLY A 81 11.91 -19.03 -11.81
C GLY A 81 12.02 -18.95 -10.29
N TYR A 82 11.71 -17.78 -9.71
CA TYR A 82 11.69 -17.58 -8.26
C TYR A 82 10.65 -18.49 -7.56
N LEU A 83 9.43 -18.56 -8.11
CA LEU A 83 8.35 -19.40 -7.58
C LEU A 83 8.65 -20.89 -7.69
N ASN A 84 9.25 -21.35 -8.78
CA ASN A 84 9.64 -22.76 -8.95
C ASN A 84 10.67 -23.21 -7.90
N VAL A 85 11.67 -22.37 -7.63
CA VAL A 85 12.66 -22.62 -6.56
C VAL A 85 11.98 -22.58 -5.19
N THR A 86 11.03 -21.68 -4.99
CA THR A 86 10.25 -21.60 -3.75
C THR A 86 9.44 -22.87 -3.53
N GLU A 87 8.71 -23.34 -4.53
CA GLU A 87 7.89 -24.56 -4.49
C GLU A 87 8.72 -25.81 -4.19
N THR A 88 9.86 -25.96 -4.87
CA THR A 88 10.79 -27.07 -4.62
C THR A 88 11.25 -27.09 -3.15
N ASN A 89 11.58 -25.93 -2.60
CA ASN A 89 12.01 -25.83 -1.20
C ASN A 89 10.85 -26.05 -0.22
N LEU A 90 9.63 -25.63 -0.55
CA LEU A 90 8.45 -25.93 0.26
C LEU A 90 8.15 -27.43 0.30
N GLY A 91 8.35 -28.15 -0.82
CA GLY A 91 8.31 -29.61 -0.84
C GLY A 91 9.30 -30.23 0.15
N ASN A 92 10.55 -29.76 0.14
CA ASN A 92 11.57 -30.21 1.09
C ASN A 92 11.19 -29.92 2.55
N VAL A 93 10.59 -28.75 2.83
CA VAL A 93 10.08 -28.41 4.17
C VAL A 93 8.97 -29.39 4.58
N GLN A 94 8.02 -29.68 3.68
CA GLN A 94 6.93 -30.61 3.96
C GLN A 94 7.44 -32.02 4.30
N ASP A 95 8.42 -32.51 3.56
CA ASP A 95 9.02 -33.83 3.80
C ASP A 95 9.73 -33.87 5.16
N LEU A 96 10.53 -32.86 5.48
CA LEU A 96 11.22 -32.75 6.77
C LEU A 96 10.25 -32.61 7.95
N MET A 97 9.16 -31.86 7.78
CA MET A 97 8.12 -31.74 8.80
C MET A 97 7.37 -33.07 9.03
N THR A 98 7.21 -33.87 7.97
CA THR A 98 6.62 -35.21 8.07
C THR A 98 7.55 -36.18 8.80
N GLU A 99 8.86 -36.13 8.51
CA GLU A 99 9.91 -36.88 9.23
C GLU A 99 9.89 -36.54 10.73
N LEU A 100 9.94 -35.24 11.06
CA LEU A 100 9.90 -34.75 12.44
C LEU A 100 8.63 -35.17 13.19
N ARG A 101 7.48 -35.14 12.51
CA ARG A 101 6.21 -35.61 13.10
C ARG A 101 6.25 -37.11 13.40
N GLY A 102 6.84 -37.91 12.52
CA GLY A 102 7.05 -39.33 12.72
C GLY A 102 7.91 -39.61 13.95
N LEU A 103 9.06 -38.94 14.06
CA LEU A 103 9.95 -39.03 15.22
C LEU A 103 9.25 -38.62 16.53
N GLY A 104 8.44 -37.55 16.49
CA GLY A 104 7.68 -37.10 17.65
C GLY A 104 6.63 -38.12 18.12
N LEU A 105 5.93 -38.78 17.19
CA LEU A 105 4.96 -39.82 17.53
C LEU A 105 5.64 -41.06 18.11
N GLU A 106 6.74 -41.51 17.51
CA GLU A 106 7.56 -42.62 18.03
C GLU A 106 8.06 -42.32 19.44
N ALA A 107 8.46 -41.07 19.70
CA ALA A 107 8.94 -40.65 21.00
C ALA A 107 7.89 -40.63 22.12
N THR A 108 6.60 -40.50 21.77
CA THR A 108 5.48 -40.52 22.73
C THR A 108 4.96 -41.93 23.04
N GLY A 109 5.24 -42.91 22.17
CA GLY A 109 4.60 -44.23 22.22
C GLY A 109 5.23 -45.26 23.16
N ASN A 110 6.48 -45.07 23.60
CA ASN A 110 7.27 -46.10 24.30
C ASN A 110 7.86 -45.61 25.63
N VAL A 111 8.12 -46.53 26.57
CA VAL A 111 9.01 -46.26 27.71
C VAL A 111 10.44 -46.45 27.21
N VAL A 112 11.14 -45.34 27.04
CA VAL A 112 12.39 -45.26 26.26
C VAL A 112 13.56 -45.04 27.21
N GLY A 113 14.66 -45.77 27.00
CA GLY A 113 15.88 -45.57 27.77
C GLY A 113 16.58 -44.24 27.42
N ASP A 114 17.39 -43.71 28.33
CA ASP A 114 18.07 -42.41 28.15
C ASP A 114 18.97 -42.34 26.90
N ALA A 115 19.60 -43.46 26.53
CA ALA A 115 20.44 -43.54 25.34
C ALA A 115 19.65 -43.40 24.03
N GLU A 116 18.46 -43.99 23.97
CA GLU A 116 17.59 -43.94 22.79
C GLU A 116 16.91 -42.56 22.68
N ARG A 117 16.51 -41.97 23.82
CA ARG A 117 16.08 -40.56 23.87
C ARG A 117 17.15 -39.60 23.35
N THR A 118 18.40 -39.81 23.72
CA THR A 118 19.52 -39.00 23.21
C THR A 118 19.70 -39.18 21.70
N GLY A 119 19.54 -40.40 21.19
CA GLY A 119 19.55 -40.70 19.76
C GLY A 119 18.48 -39.92 18.98
N TRP A 120 17.26 -39.85 19.50
CA TRP A 120 16.19 -39.08 18.87
C TRP A 120 16.40 -37.57 18.94
N ILE A 121 16.92 -37.04 20.06
CA ILE A 121 17.28 -35.62 20.16
C ILE A 121 18.26 -35.26 19.04
N ASN A 122 19.31 -36.08 18.84
CA ASN A 122 20.27 -35.84 17.76
C ASN A 122 19.64 -35.89 16.36
N GLN A 123 18.65 -36.76 16.12
CA GLN A 123 17.93 -36.83 14.84
C GLN A 123 17.02 -35.61 14.63
N ILE A 124 16.35 -35.14 15.68
CA ILE A 124 15.54 -33.92 15.66
C ILE A 124 16.43 -32.71 15.39
N ASP A 125 17.55 -32.58 16.09
CA ASP A 125 18.52 -31.49 15.90
C ASP A 125 19.07 -31.48 14.48
N ALA A 126 19.43 -32.65 13.93
CA ALA A 126 19.87 -32.76 12.54
C ALA A 126 18.77 -32.36 11.54
N SER A 127 17.51 -32.68 11.83
CA SER A 127 16.36 -32.30 10.99
C SER A 127 16.07 -30.79 11.06
N ILE A 128 16.23 -30.19 12.24
CA ILE A 128 16.17 -28.73 12.42
C ILE A 128 17.28 -28.05 11.62
N ASP A 129 18.52 -28.55 11.68
CA ASP A 129 19.63 -27.99 10.90
C ASP A 129 19.37 -28.09 9.38
N ARG A 130 18.75 -29.18 8.90
CA ARG A 130 18.30 -29.31 7.50
C ARG A 130 17.21 -28.30 7.16
N LEU A 131 16.20 -28.13 8.01
CA LEU A 131 15.15 -27.12 7.81
C LEU A 131 15.73 -25.71 7.75
N MET A 132 16.70 -25.39 8.61
CA MET A 132 17.40 -24.11 8.57
C MET A 132 18.17 -23.89 7.27
N ALA A 133 18.79 -24.94 6.72
CA ALA A 133 19.46 -24.87 5.42
C ALA A 133 18.45 -24.57 4.30
N VAL A 134 17.29 -25.25 4.31
CA VAL A 134 16.21 -25.01 3.33
C VAL A 134 15.63 -23.59 3.48
N ALA A 135 15.41 -23.11 4.71
CA ALA A 135 14.95 -21.76 4.99
C ALA A 135 15.94 -20.69 4.49
N ASN A 136 17.23 -21.00 4.47
CA ASN A 136 18.30 -20.14 3.97
C ASN A 136 18.64 -20.38 2.48
N SER A 137 17.76 -21.05 1.72
CA SER A 137 17.92 -21.26 0.28
C SER A 137 17.98 -19.93 -0.48
N LYS A 138 18.79 -19.92 -1.55
CA LYS A 138 19.02 -18.75 -2.40
C LYS A 138 18.58 -18.99 -3.83
N TYR A 139 18.16 -17.92 -4.48
CA TYR A 139 17.98 -17.83 -5.93
C TYR A 139 18.62 -16.53 -6.42
N LEU A 140 19.54 -16.61 -7.38
CA LEU A 140 20.29 -15.45 -7.90
C LEU A 140 20.90 -14.59 -6.76
N ASP A 141 21.59 -15.24 -5.83
CA ASP A 141 22.20 -14.65 -4.62
C ASP A 141 21.25 -13.98 -3.61
N ARG A 142 19.94 -14.18 -3.76
CA ARG A 142 18.91 -13.65 -2.87
C ARG A 142 18.28 -14.76 -2.04
N TYR A 143 18.15 -14.54 -0.73
CA TYR A 143 17.44 -15.46 0.16
C TYR A 143 15.95 -15.45 -0.17
N ILE A 144 15.40 -16.62 -0.50
CA ILE A 144 14.06 -16.69 -1.10
C ILE A 144 12.92 -16.42 -0.10
N PHE A 145 13.17 -16.75 1.18
CA PHE A 145 12.20 -16.65 2.27
C PHE A 145 12.40 -15.42 3.17
N SER A 146 13.38 -14.55 2.92
CA SER A 146 13.68 -13.41 3.80
C SER A 146 12.81 -12.16 3.54
N GLY A 147 11.84 -12.26 2.63
CA GLY A 147 10.94 -11.15 2.27
C GLY A 147 11.67 -10.10 1.44
N GLY A 148 11.61 -8.84 1.88
CA GLY A 148 12.35 -7.72 1.31
C GLY A 148 13.84 -7.69 1.67
N SER A 149 14.25 -8.40 2.73
CA SER A 149 15.65 -8.42 3.19
C SER A 149 16.47 -9.49 2.44
N VAL A 150 16.45 -9.46 1.10
CA VAL A 150 17.01 -10.52 0.24
C VAL A 150 18.51 -10.79 0.42
N GLY A 151 19.26 -9.85 1.00
CA GLY A 151 20.70 -9.98 1.27
C GLY A 151 21.04 -10.60 2.63
N THR A 152 20.07 -10.76 3.53
CA THR A 152 20.28 -11.35 4.86
C THR A 152 19.73 -12.76 4.93
N PRO A 153 20.41 -13.70 5.61
CA PRO A 153 19.86 -15.02 5.86
C PRO A 153 18.44 -14.94 6.42
N THR A 154 17.57 -15.88 6.05
CA THR A 154 16.20 -15.96 6.57
C THR A 154 16.22 -16.33 8.05
N VAL A 155 17.07 -17.29 8.43
CA VAL A 155 17.19 -17.77 9.80
C VAL A 155 18.65 -17.89 10.24
N GLN A 156 18.90 -17.72 11.54
CA GLN A 156 20.21 -17.88 12.16
C GLN A 156 20.11 -18.72 13.43
N LYS A 157 21.15 -19.49 13.74
CA LYS A 157 21.21 -20.28 14.98
C LYS A 157 21.60 -19.34 16.13
N GLY A 158 20.68 -19.15 17.07
CA GLY A 158 20.92 -18.46 18.34
C GLY A 158 21.40 -19.43 19.43
N ARG A 159 21.65 -18.90 20.63
CA ARG A 159 22.04 -19.72 21.80
C ARG A 159 20.92 -20.62 22.32
N GLU A 160 19.67 -20.19 22.17
CA GLU A 160 18.49 -20.88 22.72
C GLU A 160 17.51 -21.36 21.63
N GLY A 161 17.90 -21.31 20.35
CA GLY A 161 17.03 -21.75 19.24
C GLY A 161 17.34 -21.11 17.90
N VAL A 162 16.34 -21.07 17.03
CA VAL A 162 16.43 -20.47 15.69
C VAL A 162 15.80 -19.08 15.71
N ARG A 163 16.53 -18.08 15.20
CA ARG A 163 16.07 -16.70 15.06
C ARG A 163 15.74 -16.39 13.62
N PHE A 164 14.56 -15.86 13.35
CA PHE A 164 14.17 -15.27 12.08
C PHE A 164 14.75 -13.86 11.93
N THR A 165 15.41 -13.61 10.80
CA THR A 165 16.05 -12.33 10.46
C THR A 165 15.49 -11.69 9.19
N GLY A 166 14.45 -12.29 8.60
CA GLY A 166 13.73 -11.74 7.45
C GLY A 166 12.60 -10.79 7.82
N ASN A 167 11.76 -10.46 6.84
CA ASN A 167 10.53 -9.67 7.04
C ASN A 167 9.35 -10.22 6.23
N GLU A 168 8.17 -9.62 6.41
CA GLU A 168 6.93 -10.03 5.73
C GLU A 168 6.67 -9.27 4.41
N MET A 169 7.67 -8.57 3.86
CA MET A 169 7.50 -7.74 2.67
C MET A 169 7.40 -8.58 1.39
N ASN A 170 6.40 -8.28 0.58
CA ASN A 170 6.24 -8.87 -0.75
C ASN A 170 7.15 -8.16 -1.76
N LEU A 171 7.83 -8.95 -2.60
CA LEU A 171 8.59 -8.45 -3.74
C LEU A 171 7.64 -8.30 -4.92
N LEU A 172 7.41 -7.06 -5.34
CA LEU A 172 6.51 -6.72 -6.43
C LEU A 172 7.28 -6.66 -7.76
N GLY A 173 6.74 -7.29 -8.80
CA GLY A 173 7.20 -7.20 -10.18
C GLY A 173 6.11 -6.63 -11.09
N ILE A 174 6.50 -5.89 -12.13
CA ILE A 174 5.55 -5.32 -13.11
C ILE A 174 5.02 -6.45 -14.00
N ALA A 175 3.70 -6.64 -14.00
CA ALA A 175 3.00 -7.63 -14.83
C ALA A 175 2.26 -6.99 -16.01
N ASP A 176 1.82 -5.73 -15.90
CA ASP A 176 1.33 -4.92 -17.01
C ASP A 176 1.37 -3.42 -16.65
N VAL A 177 0.87 -2.56 -17.55
CA VAL A 177 0.76 -1.12 -17.32
C VAL A 177 -0.09 -0.85 -16.07
N GLY A 178 0.57 -0.43 -14.99
CA GLY A 178 -0.08 -0.14 -13.70
C GLY A 178 -0.41 -1.38 -12.87
N ASP A 179 -0.01 -2.58 -13.30
CA ASP A 179 -0.27 -3.82 -12.59
C ASP A 179 1.03 -4.44 -12.03
N TYR A 180 0.97 -4.81 -10.75
CA TYR A 180 2.10 -5.34 -9.99
C TYR A 180 1.71 -6.64 -9.31
N ILE A 181 2.53 -7.67 -9.50
CA ILE A 181 2.33 -8.98 -8.87
C ILE A 181 3.41 -9.26 -7.84
N ALA A 182 2.99 -9.81 -6.70
CA ALA A 182 3.93 -10.36 -5.72
C ALA A 182 4.46 -11.71 -6.22
N HIS A 183 5.77 -11.90 -6.24
CA HIS A 183 6.40 -13.13 -6.75
C HIS A 183 7.25 -13.88 -5.72
N ASN A 184 7.16 -13.52 -4.44
CA ASN A 184 7.83 -14.22 -3.35
C ASN A 184 6.83 -14.81 -2.34
N VAL A 185 7.29 -15.82 -1.61
CA VAL A 185 6.62 -16.33 -0.40
C VAL A 185 7.55 -16.08 0.78
N THR A 186 7.08 -15.35 1.78
CA THR A 186 7.88 -15.02 2.96
C THR A 186 8.05 -16.25 3.87
N GLY A 187 9.14 -16.31 4.62
CA GLY A 187 9.40 -17.39 5.58
C GLY A 187 8.29 -17.51 6.61
N GLN A 188 7.65 -16.39 6.98
CA GLN A 188 6.46 -16.42 7.84
C GLN A 188 5.29 -17.16 7.20
N LYS A 189 4.98 -16.88 5.93
CA LYS A 189 3.87 -17.54 5.22
C LYS A 189 4.18 -19.01 4.91
N ALA A 190 5.45 -19.32 4.64
CA ALA A 190 5.93 -20.67 4.31
C ALA A 190 6.03 -21.60 5.52
N MET A 191 6.60 -21.12 6.63
CA MET A 191 7.06 -21.95 7.75
C MET A 191 6.57 -21.46 9.11
N GLY A 192 5.88 -20.32 9.20
CA GLY A 192 5.39 -19.80 10.48
C GLY A 192 6.50 -19.41 11.46
N LEU A 193 7.60 -18.84 10.95
CA LEU A 193 8.81 -18.55 11.73
C LEU A 193 8.65 -17.48 12.81
N ILE A 194 7.55 -16.72 12.80
CA ILE A 194 7.21 -15.69 13.78
C ILE A 194 6.13 -16.25 14.71
N SER A 195 6.36 -16.11 16.01
CA SER A 195 5.44 -16.63 17.04
C SER A 195 4.05 -15.98 16.98
N GLN A 196 3.07 -16.62 17.62
CA GLN A 196 1.84 -15.90 17.97
C GLN A 196 2.20 -14.69 18.83
N GLY A 197 1.57 -13.55 18.51
CA GLY A 197 1.89 -12.29 19.15
C GLY A 197 1.22 -12.14 20.49
N VAL A 198 1.97 -11.59 21.45
CA VAL A 198 1.41 -11.06 22.69
C VAL A 198 0.79 -9.71 22.35
N VAL A 199 -0.53 -9.61 22.42
CA VAL A 199 -1.26 -8.35 22.27
C VAL A 199 -1.40 -7.69 23.63
N GLY A 200 -1.11 -6.39 23.70
CA GLY A 200 -1.32 -5.59 24.90
C GLY A 200 -2.76 -5.65 25.37
N ARG A 201 -2.96 -5.77 26.69
CA ARG A 201 -4.32 -5.82 27.30
C ARG A 201 -4.95 -4.44 27.47
N VAL A 202 -4.16 -3.39 27.29
CA VAL A 202 -4.59 -2.00 27.45
C VAL A 202 -5.04 -1.48 26.09
N ASP A 203 -6.26 -0.93 26.05
CA ASP A 203 -6.76 -0.22 24.88
C ASP A 203 -6.05 1.14 24.79
N LEU A 204 -5.36 1.37 23.67
CA LEU A 204 -4.62 2.58 23.40
C LEU A 204 -5.49 3.68 22.79
N ASN A 205 -6.78 3.43 22.56
CA ASN A 205 -7.79 4.29 21.94
C ASN A 205 -7.36 5.78 21.84
N PRO A 206 -7.04 6.26 20.62
CA PRO A 206 -6.65 7.65 20.42
C PRO A 206 -7.84 8.60 20.52
N VAL A 207 -7.60 9.83 20.93
CA VAL A 207 -8.58 10.91 20.83
C VAL A 207 -8.59 11.52 19.42
N ALA A 208 -9.77 11.85 18.91
CA ALA A 208 -9.88 12.54 17.63
C ALA A 208 -9.40 14.00 17.75
N ILE A 209 -8.60 14.44 16.78
CA ILE A 209 -8.12 15.81 16.63
C ILE A 209 -8.47 16.35 15.23
N SER A 210 -8.23 17.64 14.97
CA SER A 210 -8.57 18.26 13.69
C SER A 210 -7.92 17.56 12.49
N THR A 211 -6.69 17.06 12.64
CA THR A 211 -5.95 16.34 11.59
C THR A 211 -6.26 14.84 11.55
N THR A 212 -7.26 14.35 12.29
CA THR A 212 -7.71 12.96 12.17
C THR A 212 -8.48 12.79 10.86
N ARG A 213 -8.15 11.74 10.09
CA ARG A 213 -8.84 11.44 8.83
C ARG A 213 -10.25 10.92 9.09
N LEU A 214 -11.18 11.29 8.22
CA LEU A 214 -12.56 10.84 8.28
C LEU A 214 -12.69 9.33 8.04
N SER A 215 -11.78 8.75 7.24
CA SER A 215 -11.69 7.30 7.01
C SER A 215 -11.28 6.51 8.26
N ASP A 216 -10.68 7.16 9.25
CA ASP A 216 -10.13 6.49 10.43
C ASP A 216 -11.12 6.49 11.59
N LEU A 217 -12.18 7.30 11.51
CA LEU A 217 -13.17 7.40 12.57
C LEU A 217 -13.94 6.09 12.73
N ASN A 218 -14.70 5.97 13.82
CA ASN A 218 -15.53 4.81 14.10
C ASN A 218 -14.76 3.49 14.08
N ARG A 219 -13.57 3.49 14.68
CA ARG A 219 -12.64 2.34 14.71
C ARG A 219 -12.27 1.85 13.32
N GLY A 220 -12.01 2.79 12.40
CA GLY A 220 -11.55 2.48 11.05
C GLY A 220 -12.66 2.13 10.05
N ASP A 221 -13.92 2.08 10.47
CA ASP A 221 -15.06 1.98 9.55
C ASP A 221 -15.23 3.28 8.73
N GLY A 222 -14.70 4.38 9.25
CA GLY A 222 -14.74 5.69 8.64
C GLY A 222 -16.13 6.34 8.73
N ILE A 223 -16.34 7.35 7.89
CA ILE A 223 -17.66 7.94 7.66
C ILE A 223 -18.09 7.67 6.22
N SER A 224 -19.40 7.51 6.02
CA SER A 224 -19.99 7.42 4.70
C SER A 224 -19.84 8.76 3.97
N PRO A 225 -19.18 8.82 2.80
CA PRO A 225 -19.09 10.06 2.04
C PRO A 225 -20.48 10.49 1.59
N GLY A 226 -20.82 11.76 1.77
CA GLY A 226 -22.13 12.28 1.42
C GLY A 226 -22.38 13.68 1.96
N ALA A 227 -23.64 14.09 1.92
CA ALA A 227 -24.07 15.40 2.41
C ALA A 227 -24.81 15.29 3.74
N ILE A 228 -24.66 16.33 4.57
CA ILE A 228 -25.36 16.53 5.84
C ILE A 228 -26.29 17.73 5.69
N GLN A 229 -27.48 17.67 6.26
CA GLN A 229 -28.42 18.78 6.27
C GLN A 229 -28.58 19.36 7.66
N PHE A 230 -28.50 20.68 7.77
CA PHE A 230 -28.80 21.48 8.95
C PHE A 230 -30.15 22.16 8.76
N SER A 231 -31.00 22.19 9.78
CA SER A 231 -32.36 22.75 9.71
C SER A 231 -32.79 23.38 11.03
N ASP A 232 -33.43 24.55 10.98
CA ASP A 232 -34.08 25.20 12.13
C ASP A 232 -35.60 24.92 12.19
N GLY A 233 -36.09 24.11 11.26
CA GLY A 233 -37.51 23.83 11.03
C GLY A 233 -38.13 24.65 9.88
N THR A 234 -37.53 25.79 9.51
CA THR A 234 -37.98 26.66 8.41
C THR A 234 -36.91 26.78 7.32
N ASN A 235 -35.67 27.08 7.72
CA ASN A 235 -34.50 27.20 6.87
C ASN A 235 -33.72 25.90 6.89
N GLN A 236 -33.14 25.54 5.74
CA GLN A 236 -32.30 24.35 5.59
C GLN A 236 -31.05 24.67 4.79
N VAL A 237 -29.92 24.12 5.21
CA VAL A 237 -28.65 24.19 4.48
C VAL A 237 -28.10 22.78 4.36
N THR A 238 -27.79 22.37 3.13
CA THR A 238 -27.15 21.08 2.86
C THR A 238 -25.66 21.31 2.60
N LEU A 239 -24.83 20.55 3.30
CA LEU A 239 -23.38 20.61 3.24
C LEU A 239 -22.82 19.31 2.67
N ASP A 240 -22.04 19.40 1.60
CA ASP A 240 -21.40 18.24 0.97
C ASP A 240 -20.01 17.94 1.58
N LEU A 241 -19.83 16.71 2.06
CA LEU A 241 -18.57 16.20 2.61
C LEU A 241 -17.83 15.24 1.68
N ALA A 242 -18.29 15.01 0.45
CA ALA A 242 -17.68 14.03 -0.46
C ALA A 242 -16.18 14.24 -0.71
N ASN A 243 -15.71 15.49 -0.69
CA ASN A 243 -14.30 15.87 -0.89
C ASN A 243 -13.55 16.22 0.41
N SER A 244 -14.07 15.82 1.57
CA SER A 244 -13.43 16.06 2.87
C SER A 244 -12.58 14.84 3.26
N GLU A 245 -11.31 15.06 3.63
CA GLU A 245 -10.38 14.00 4.05
C GLU A 245 -10.20 13.99 5.58
N PHE A 246 -10.20 15.16 6.22
CA PHE A 246 -9.94 15.33 7.65
C PHE A 246 -11.12 15.95 8.41
N LEU A 247 -11.14 15.80 9.74
CA LEU A 247 -12.12 16.49 10.60
C LEU A 247 -12.06 18.00 10.45
N GLU A 248 -10.87 18.57 10.25
CA GLU A 248 -10.69 20.00 9.97
C GLU A 248 -11.50 20.49 8.75
N ASP A 249 -11.60 19.67 7.70
CA ASP A 249 -12.39 20.01 6.52
C ASP A 249 -13.87 20.14 6.88
N VAL A 250 -14.38 19.25 7.74
CA VAL A 250 -15.77 19.28 8.22
C VAL A 250 -16.00 20.52 9.08
N LEU A 251 -15.09 20.81 10.02
CA LEU A 251 -15.17 21.98 10.89
C LEU A 251 -15.19 23.28 10.06
N THR A 252 -14.31 23.40 9.07
CA THR A 252 -14.20 24.58 8.20
C THR A 252 -15.41 24.74 7.29
N LYS A 253 -15.94 23.63 6.79
CA LYS A 253 -17.16 23.63 5.97
C LYS A 253 -18.41 24.00 6.74
N VAL A 254 -18.45 23.80 8.06
CA VAL A 254 -19.57 24.26 8.89
C VAL A 254 -19.36 25.71 9.34
N ASN A 255 -18.21 25.98 9.96
CA ASN A 255 -17.92 27.27 10.59
C ASN A 255 -17.80 28.38 9.54
N GLY A 256 -18.78 29.30 9.53
CA GLY A 256 -18.82 30.45 8.62
C GLY A 256 -19.49 30.19 7.26
N ASN A 257 -19.94 28.96 6.99
CA ASN A 257 -20.59 28.58 5.73
C ASN A 257 -22.01 28.03 5.92
N VAL A 258 -22.41 27.71 7.15
CA VAL A 258 -23.77 27.24 7.48
C VAL A 258 -24.47 28.29 8.34
N SER A 259 -25.53 28.91 7.79
CA SER A 259 -26.36 29.91 8.48
C SER A 259 -27.84 29.57 8.31
N LEU A 260 -28.59 29.54 9.41
CA LEU A 260 -30.02 29.25 9.45
C LEU A 260 -30.76 30.47 9.98
N GLY A 261 -31.62 31.07 9.14
CA GLY A 261 -32.36 32.28 9.53
C GLY A 261 -31.46 33.47 9.89
N GLY A 262 -30.26 33.54 9.32
CA GLY A 262 -29.26 34.58 9.63
C GLY A 262 -28.45 34.32 10.90
N ARG A 263 -28.57 33.13 11.50
CA ARG A 263 -27.77 32.70 12.66
C ARG A 263 -26.80 31.61 12.22
N ASP A 264 -25.52 31.85 12.44
CA ASP A 264 -24.46 30.93 12.05
C ASP A 264 -24.39 29.72 12.98
N ILE A 265 -24.03 28.57 12.42
CA ILE A 265 -23.78 27.34 13.17
C ILE A 265 -22.28 27.26 13.47
N SER A 266 -21.96 26.95 14.73
CA SER A 266 -20.63 26.59 15.17
C SER A 266 -20.53 25.08 15.37
N LEU A 267 -19.50 24.47 14.78
CA LEU A 267 -19.07 23.11 15.05
C LEU A 267 -17.66 23.15 15.61
N SER A 268 -17.47 22.63 16.81
CA SER A 268 -16.17 22.56 17.48
C SER A 268 -15.80 21.13 17.82
N LEU A 269 -14.50 20.85 17.89
CA LEU A 269 -13.97 19.56 18.33
C LEU A 269 -13.27 19.78 19.67
N SER A 270 -13.74 19.11 20.72
CA SER A 270 -13.17 19.20 22.06
C SER A 270 -13.07 17.80 22.67
N ASN A 271 -11.87 17.41 23.09
CA ASN A 271 -11.58 16.07 23.65
C ASN A 271 -12.15 14.91 22.81
N GLY A 272 -12.02 15.00 21.48
CA GLY A 272 -12.48 13.96 20.56
C GLY A 272 -14.00 13.89 20.36
N VAL A 273 -14.73 14.89 20.86
CA VAL A 273 -16.18 15.05 20.71
C VAL A 273 -16.50 16.27 19.88
N LEU A 274 -17.38 16.11 18.90
CA LEU A 274 -17.94 17.21 18.13
C LEU A 274 -19.08 17.87 18.90
N VAL A 275 -19.10 19.19 18.92
CA VAL A 275 -20.12 19.99 19.58
C VAL A 275 -20.66 21.00 18.58
N ALA A 276 -21.92 20.82 18.18
CA ALA A 276 -22.64 21.71 17.28
C ALA A 276 -23.64 22.59 18.06
N ASN A 277 -23.60 23.90 17.81
CA ASN A 277 -24.51 24.86 18.40
C ASN A 277 -24.73 26.07 17.47
N TYR A 278 -25.67 26.95 17.81
CA TYR A 278 -25.66 28.29 17.23
C TYR A 278 -24.46 29.08 17.77
N ALA A 279 -23.75 29.78 16.88
CA ALA A 279 -22.56 30.56 17.21
C ALA A 279 -22.86 31.75 18.15
N ASP A 280 -24.10 32.22 18.16
CA ASP A 280 -24.57 33.30 19.05
C ASP A 280 -24.88 32.83 20.49
N GLY A 281 -24.85 31.52 20.75
CA GLY A 281 -25.14 30.92 22.07
C GLY A 281 -26.61 31.00 22.51
N ASN A 282 -27.49 31.56 21.69
CA ASN A 282 -28.91 31.69 22.03
C ASN A 282 -29.66 30.37 21.79
N PRO A 283 -30.73 30.06 22.55
CA PRO A 283 -31.57 28.90 22.27
C PRO A 283 -32.13 28.89 20.85
N GLY A 284 -32.40 27.71 20.32
CA GLY A 284 -32.98 27.55 19.00
C GLY A 284 -33.27 26.09 18.69
N THR A 285 -34.04 25.87 17.63
CA THR A 285 -34.19 24.54 17.06
C THR A 285 -33.03 24.30 16.11
N LEU A 286 -32.29 23.21 16.28
CA LEU A 286 -31.29 22.76 15.32
C LEU A 286 -31.48 21.27 15.11
N ARG A 287 -31.70 20.87 13.88
CA ARG A 287 -31.69 19.48 13.45
C ARG A 287 -30.54 19.27 12.48
N ILE A 288 -29.83 18.18 12.68
CA ILE A 288 -28.78 17.71 11.79
C ILE A 288 -29.21 16.33 11.31
N THR A 289 -29.38 16.16 10.01
CA THR A 289 -29.87 14.92 9.42
C THR A 289 -29.03 14.50 8.22
N ASP A 290 -28.98 13.20 7.98
CA ASP A 290 -28.40 12.66 6.76
C ASP A 290 -29.24 13.00 5.53
N VAL A 291 -28.57 13.13 4.37
CA VAL A 291 -29.22 13.39 3.08
C VAL A 291 -29.32 12.11 2.25
N GLY A 292 -30.53 11.81 1.76
CA GLY A 292 -30.77 10.64 0.91
C GLY A 292 -30.51 9.33 1.65
N THR A 293 -29.61 8.50 1.10
CA THR A 293 -29.15 7.24 1.73
C THR A 293 -27.81 7.38 2.46
N GLY A 294 -27.29 8.61 2.58
CA GLY A 294 -26.04 8.88 3.31
C GLY A 294 -26.17 8.59 4.80
N ARG A 295 -25.01 8.44 5.46
CA ARG A 295 -24.90 8.27 6.92
C ARG A 295 -23.85 9.20 7.55
N ALA A 296 -23.39 10.23 6.84
CA ALA A 296 -22.32 11.11 7.30
C ALA A 296 -22.61 11.77 8.67
N ALA A 297 -23.83 12.26 8.91
CA ALA A 297 -24.20 12.85 10.20
C ALA A 297 -24.31 11.81 11.30
N THR A 298 -24.81 10.61 10.96
CA THR A 298 -24.90 9.47 11.89
C THR A 298 -23.51 8.97 12.28
N ASP A 299 -22.62 8.81 11.30
CA ASP A 299 -21.25 8.33 11.47
C ASP A 299 -20.38 9.35 12.22
N LEU A 300 -20.67 10.65 12.09
CA LEU A 300 -20.07 11.70 12.94
C LEU A 300 -20.72 11.81 14.33
N GLY A 301 -21.76 11.02 14.61
CA GLY A 301 -22.46 11.02 15.90
C GLY A 301 -23.26 12.29 16.19
N ILE A 302 -23.48 13.16 15.21
CA ILE A 302 -24.19 14.44 15.35
C ILE A 302 -25.61 14.42 14.76
N ALA A 303 -26.04 13.30 14.18
CA ALA A 303 -27.40 13.16 13.66
C ALA A 303 -28.44 13.24 14.80
N THR A 304 -29.45 14.08 14.59
CA THR A 304 -30.58 14.24 15.50
C THR A 304 -31.81 13.52 14.93
N SER A 305 -32.28 12.48 15.63
CA SER A 305 -33.52 11.78 15.30
C SER A 305 -34.51 11.88 16.46
N GLY A 306 -35.82 11.82 16.18
CA GLY A 306 -36.86 11.89 17.21
C GLY A 306 -37.29 13.31 17.61
N PRO A 307 -37.68 13.57 18.88
CA PRO A 307 -38.18 14.85 19.36
C PRO A 307 -37.12 15.97 19.26
N LEU A 308 -37.51 17.22 19.52
CA LEU A 308 -36.62 18.38 19.43
C LEU A 308 -35.36 18.17 20.29
N PRO A 309 -34.16 18.18 19.69
CA PRO A 309 -32.91 17.95 20.42
C PRO A 309 -32.58 19.14 21.32
N SER A 310 -31.95 18.87 22.46
CA SER A 310 -31.36 19.91 23.30
C SER A 310 -30.03 20.37 22.71
N LEU A 311 -29.81 21.68 22.69
CA LEU A 311 -28.52 22.27 22.33
C LEU A 311 -27.58 22.34 23.55
N PRO A 312 -26.26 22.18 23.37
CA PRO A 312 -25.58 21.84 22.12
C PRO A 312 -25.76 20.37 21.73
N ILE A 313 -25.72 20.08 20.43
CA ILE A 313 -25.68 18.70 19.93
C ILE A 313 -24.24 18.22 20.07
N THR A 314 -24.02 17.23 20.94
CA THR A 314 -22.70 16.65 21.18
C THR A 314 -22.63 15.24 20.60
N SER A 315 -21.57 14.93 19.87
CA SER A 315 -21.29 13.55 19.49
C SER A 315 -20.84 12.71 20.69
N GLY A 316 -20.82 11.39 20.53
CA GLY A 316 -19.95 10.54 21.37
C GLY A 316 -18.48 10.69 20.96
N PRO A 317 -17.54 10.01 21.65
CA PRO A 317 -16.17 9.90 21.19
C PRO A 317 -16.12 9.27 19.80
N LEU A 318 -15.35 9.84 18.89
CA LEU A 318 -15.29 9.40 17.49
C LEU A 318 -14.38 8.18 17.24
N HIS A 319 -13.70 7.69 18.30
CA HIS A 319 -12.85 6.49 18.31
C HIS A 319 -12.02 6.27 17.03
N PRO A 320 -11.03 7.13 16.72
CA PRO A 320 -10.17 6.94 15.56
C PRO A 320 -9.36 5.64 15.61
N TRP A 321 -9.01 5.11 14.44
CA TRP A 321 -8.09 4.00 14.30
C TRP A 321 -6.67 4.38 14.73
N LEU A 322 -5.99 3.50 15.47
CA LEU A 322 -4.61 3.72 15.88
C LEU A 322 -3.66 3.66 14.69
N ARG A 323 -2.83 4.69 14.52
CA ARG A 323 -1.79 4.75 13.49
C ARG A 323 -0.41 4.81 14.12
N THR A 324 0.61 4.47 13.33
CA THR A 324 2.01 4.63 13.74
C THR A 324 2.35 6.10 14.01
N THR A 325 1.71 7.02 13.29
CA THR A 325 1.86 8.47 13.46
C THR A 325 1.05 9.06 14.62
N THR A 326 0.25 8.25 15.33
CA THR A 326 -0.52 8.73 16.49
C THR A 326 0.43 9.14 17.60
N GLN A 327 0.19 10.33 18.17
CA GLN A 327 1.01 10.86 19.26
C GLN A 327 0.64 10.17 20.58
N LEU A 328 1.62 9.94 21.45
CA LEU A 328 1.40 9.25 22.72
C LEU A 328 0.51 10.04 23.69
N THR A 329 0.47 11.36 23.55
CA THR A 329 -0.41 12.26 24.29
C THR A 329 -1.87 12.11 23.88
N GLN A 330 -2.15 11.58 22.68
CA GLN A 330 -3.52 11.37 22.18
C GLN A 330 -4.14 10.09 22.71
N LEU A 331 -3.35 9.16 23.22
CA LEU A 331 -3.81 7.86 23.67
C LEU A 331 -4.62 8.00 24.97
N ASN A 332 -5.36 6.95 25.34
CA ASN A 332 -6.21 6.94 26.53
C ASN A 332 -7.22 8.10 26.51
N ASP A 333 -7.91 8.26 25.38
CA ASP A 333 -8.87 9.35 25.14
C ASP A 333 -8.27 10.76 25.38
N GLY A 334 -6.97 10.92 25.12
CA GLY A 334 -6.25 12.19 25.25
C GLY A 334 -5.68 12.46 26.64
N ALA A 335 -5.84 11.53 27.59
CA ALA A 335 -5.17 11.60 28.89
C ALA A 335 -3.68 11.20 28.80
N GLY A 336 -3.30 10.48 27.75
CA GLY A 336 -1.99 9.88 27.58
C GLY A 336 -1.74 8.71 28.53
N PHE A 337 -0.56 8.10 28.39
CA PHE A 337 -0.04 7.11 29.33
C PHE A 337 1.31 7.56 29.87
N ASN A 338 1.65 7.14 31.09
CA ASN A 338 3.01 7.26 31.59
C ASN A 338 3.89 6.15 30.98
N TRP A 339 4.56 6.47 29.87
CA TRP A 339 5.46 5.56 29.19
C TRP A 339 6.87 5.51 29.82
N GLY A 340 7.18 6.35 30.81
CA GLY A 340 8.54 6.56 31.31
C GLY A 340 9.21 5.33 31.92
N GLU A 341 8.43 4.38 32.44
CA GLU A 341 8.95 3.12 32.99
C GLU A 341 9.26 2.07 31.92
N GLY A 342 8.76 2.28 30.69
CA GLY A 342 9.03 1.39 29.59
C GLY A 342 8.33 0.04 29.69
N ILE A 343 8.90 -0.97 29.03
CA ILE A 343 8.46 -2.37 29.15
C ILE A 343 9.66 -3.29 29.34
N GLN A 344 9.39 -4.49 29.84
CA GLN A 344 10.36 -5.58 29.88
C GLN A 344 9.92 -6.70 28.94
N ILE A 345 10.85 -7.19 28.13
CA ILE A 345 10.65 -8.35 27.27
C ILE A 345 11.52 -9.48 27.79
N GLN A 346 10.89 -10.57 28.21
CA GLN A 346 11.58 -11.80 28.58
C GLN A 346 11.59 -12.75 27.39
N GLN A 347 12.78 -13.18 26.97
CA GLN A 347 12.98 -14.17 25.91
C GLN A 347 13.92 -15.25 26.47
N GLY A 348 13.33 -16.40 26.83
CA GLY A 348 14.03 -17.44 27.60
C GLY A 348 14.50 -16.92 28.96
N ASP A 349 15.80 -17.05 29.22
CA ASP A 349 16.44 -16.58 30.45
C ASP A 349 16.91 -15.11 30.37
N GLN A 350 16.78 -14.47 29.20
CA GLN A 350 17.21 -13.09 28.99
C GLN A 350 16.05 -12.10 29.22
N LEU A 351 16.35 -11.01 29.93
CA LEU A 351 15.42 -9.91 30.19
C LEU A 351 15.94 -8.63 29.51
N TYR A 352 15.15 -8.09 28.59
CA TYR A 352 15.43 -6.84 27.89
C TYR A 352 14.54 -5.72 28.45
N SER A 353 15.15 -4.73 29.10
CA SER A 353 14.44 -3.55 29.61
C SER A 353 14.49 -2.42 28.59
N ILE A 354 13.31 -1.91 28.20
CA ILE A 354 13.15 -0.96 27.10
C ILE A 354 12.55 0.31 27.66
N ASN A 355 13.34 1.38 27.72
CA ASN A 355 12.88 2.68 28.18
C ASN A 355 12.29 3.51 27.02
N PHE A 356 11.11 4.08 27.23
CA PHE A 356 10.35 4.93 26.30
C PHE A 356 10.40 6.43 26.67
N SER A 357 11.36 6.86 27.48
CA SER A 357 11.60 8.27 27.76
C SER A 357 11.99 9.01 26.48
N GLY A 358 11.31 10.12 26.21
CA GLY A 358 11.58 10.97 25.05
C GLY A 358 10.97 10.50 23.73
N VAL A 359 10.13 9.45 23.71
CA VAL A 359 9.37 9.08 22.50
C VAL A 359 8.08 9.88 22.38
N GLY A 360 7.69 10.22 21.14
CA GLY A 360 6.52 11.07 20.87
C GLY A 360 5.36 10.33 20.21
N THR A 361 5.63 9.25 19.49
CA THR A 361 4.64 8.53 18.66
C THR A 361 4.65 7.02 18.87
N ILE A 362 3.62 6.33 18.36
CA ILE A 362 3.57 4.86 18.31
C ILE A 362 4.72 4.29 17.47
N GLU A 363 5.09 4.96 16.38
CA GLU A 363 6.24 4.58 15.55
C GLU A 363 7.54 4.58 16.34
N ASP A 364 7.75 5.60 17.18
CA ASP A 364 8.94 5.69 18.03
C ASP A 364 9.01 4.53 19.03
N ILE A 365 7.86 4.14 19.63
CA ILE A 365 7.77 2.98 20.52
C ILE A 365 8.15 1.70 19.78
N ILE A 366 7.53 1.45 18.62
CA ILE A 366 7.79 0.26 17.80
C ILE A 366 9.28 0.21 17.42
N GLY A 367 9.83 1.33 16.95
CA GLY A 367 11.25 1.44 16.59
C GLY A 367 12.19 1.30 17.80
N ARG A 368 11.76 1.66 19.02
CA ARG A 368 12.53 1.44 20.25
C ARG A 368 12.53 -0.04 20.63
N ILE A 369 11.40 -0.73 20.45
CA ILE A 369 11.30 -2.18 20.67
C ILE A 369 12.21 -2.94 19.70
N HIS A 370 12.18 -2.62 18.39
CA HIS A 370 13.05 -3.27 17.41
C HIS A 370 14.55 -3.03 17.67
N ARG A 371 14.91 -1.93 18.33
CA ARG A 371 16.31 -1.59 18.71
C ARG A 371 16.74 -2.11 20.08
N SER A 372 15.86 -2.80 20.81
CA SER A 372 16.14 -3.31 22.16
C SER A 372 17.17 -4.45 22.22
N GLY A 373 17.48 -5.07 21.08
CA GLY A 373 18.31 -6.26 21.00
C GLY A 373 17.53 -7.56 21.21
N ALA A 374 16.29 -7.50 21.72
CA ALA A 374 15.40 -8.64 21.76
C ALA A 374 15.04 -9.09 20.33
N SER A 375 14.95 -10.40 20.10
CA SER A 375 14.57 -10.93 18.79
C SER A 375 13.05 -10.91 18.67
N VAL A 376 12.50 -9.71 18.48
CA VAL A 376 11.05 -9.46 18.43
C VAL A 376 10.69 -8.44 17.35
N VAL A 377 9.47 -8.56 16.84
CA VAL A 377 8.81 -7.57 15.99
C VAL A 377 7.56 -7.07 16.70
N ALA A 378 7.48 -5.75 16.87
CA ALA A 378 6.26 -5.06 17.28
C ALA A 378 5.50 -4.47 16.08
N ASP A 379 4.18 -4.53 16.13
CA ASP A 379 3.24 -3.92 15.18
C ASP A 379 1.94 -3.51 15.89
N ILE A 380 1.10 -2.71 15.24
CA ILE A 380 -0.24 -2.39 15.76
C ILE A 380 -1.10 -3.65 15.66
N SER A 381 -1.87 -3.94 16.69
CA SER A 381 -2.74 -5.11 16.73
C SER A 381 -3.78 -5.07 15.60
N PRO A 382 -4.22 -6.24 15.08
CA PRO A 382 -5.17 -6.29 13.95
C PRO A 382 -6.51 -5.58 14.21
N ASP A 383 -6.90 -5.43 15.47
CA ASP A 383 -8.10 -4.70 15.88
C ASP A 383 -7.89 -3.18 16.03
N GLY A 384 -6.67 -2.69 15.80
CA GLY A 384 -6.34 -1.26 15.82
C GLY A 384 -6.35 -0.63 17.21
N ARG A 385 -6.32 -1.44 18.28
CA ARG A 385 -6.50 -0.95 19.67
C ARG A 385 -5.26 -1.08 20.54
N GLY A 386 -4.22 -1.77 20.09
CA GLY A 386 -3.07 -2.07 20.92
C GLY A 386 -1.80 -2.28 20.12
N LEU A 387 -0.77 -2.66 20.85
CA LEU A 387 0.48 -3.13 20.27
C LEU A 387 0.54 -4.65 20.40
N ARG A 388 1.00 -5.30 19.34
CA ARG A 388 1.29 -6.72 19.28
C ARG A 388 2.79 -6.90 19.16
N ILE A 389 3.36 -7.75 20.01
CA ILE A 389 4.79 -8.11 19.97
C ILE A 389 4.90 -9.60 19.68
N ARG A 390 5.72 -9.95 18.71
CA ARG A 390 5.97 -11.33 18.27
C ARG A 390 7.44 -11.66 18.38
N SER A 391 7.77 -12.87 18.81
CA SER A 391 9.15 -13.37 18.75
C SER A 391 9.49 -13.72 17.31
N THR A 392 10.69 -13.33 16.87
CA THR A 392 11.27 -13.67 15.58
C THR A 392 12.41 -14.64 15.74
#